data_AF-A0A5N5SNE0-F1
#
_entry.id   AF-A0A5N5SNE0-F1
#
_cell.length_a   1.000
_cell.length_b   1.000
_cell.length_c   1.000
_cell.angle_alpha   90.00
_cell.angle_beta   90.00
_cell.angle_gamma   90.00
#
_symmetry.space_group_name_H-M   'P 1'
#
loop_
_entity.id
_entity.type
_entity.pdbx_description
1 polymer ?
#
loop_
_entity_poly.entity_id
_entity_poly.type
_entity_poly.pdbx_seq_one_letter_code
_entity_poly.pdbx_strand_id
1 'polypeptide(L)'
;DGKVNPIRTRLANILNGSLHLNPVTIPDLLPKFLKVTNKGQASYVKQLASEKDGFVDLNFTLQSDGFQSLSSTQEWWEVEEDCSKGNFSIVGMYTTIVLLVSKMLRIHFAGVSSTIMFDDMPNVDRLLQLCLDIYLVRESGELELEEDLFAKLIFLFRSPETLIKWTRPKEEETPEQEEPQGEIQ
;
A
#
# COMPACT_ATOMS: atom_id res chain seq x y z
N ASP A 1 -49.85 -16.99 25.17
CA ASP A 1 -49.46 -17.69 23.94
C ASP A 1 -48.16 -18.46 24.13
N GLY A 2 -48.24 -19.78 24.34
CA GLY A 2 -47.09 -20.66 24.60
C GLY A 2 -46.16 -20.89 23.39
N LYS A 3 -45.82 -19.84 22.65
CA LYS A 3 -44.88 -19.92 21.53
C LYS A 3 -43.47 -20.13 22.09
N VAL A 4 -42.86 -21.26 21.74
CA VAL A 4 -41.48 -21.57 22.10
C VAL A 4 -40.55 -20.55 21.42
N ASN A 5 -39.65 -19.94 22.20
CA ASN A 5 -38.69 -18.99 21.66
C ASN A 5 -37.70 -19.74 20.74
N PRO A 6 -37.58 -19.37 19.44
CA PRO A 6 -36.71 -20.06 18.50
C PRO A 6 -35.23 -19.99 18.89
N ILE A 7 -34.79 -18.91 19.55
CA ILE A 7 -33.41 -18.75 20.04
C ILE A 7 -33.13 -19.79 21.13
N ARG A 8 -34.08 -19.99 22.06
CA ARG A 8 -33.96 -20.99 23.13
C ARG A 8 -33.83 -22.40 22.57
N THR A 9 -34.60 -22.75 21.55
CA THR A 9 -34.49 -24.05 20.88
C THR A 9 -33.15 -24.21 20.18
N ARG A 10 -32.65 -23.15 19.52
CA ARG A 10 -31.33 -23.18 18.88
C ARG A 10 -30.19 -23.37 19.89
N LEU A 11 -30.21 -22.67 21.03
CA LEU A 11 -29.24 -22.86 22.10
C LEU A 11 -29.31 -24.27 22.70
N ALA A 12 -30.51 -24.80 22.91
CA ALA A 12 -30.68 -26.17 23.40
C ALA A 12 -30.11 -27.21 22.41
N ASN A 13 -30.25 -26.96 21.12
CA ASN A 13 -29.69 -27.83 20.08
C ASN A 13 -28.15 -27.75 19.99
N ILE A 14 -27.54 -26.60 20.31
CA ILE A 14 -26.09 -26.45 20.44
C ILE A 14 -25.58 -27.33 21.60
N LEU A 15 -26.23 -27.25 22.76
CA LEU A 15 -25.88 -28.06 23.94
C LEU A 15 -26.06 -29.57 23.72
N ASN A 16 -26.96 -29.96 22.82
CA ASN A 16 -27.17 -31.36 22.43
C ASN A 16 -26.15 -31.86 21.38
N GLY A 17 -25.16 -31.03 21.02
CA GLY A 17 -24.07 -31.39 20.10
C GLY A 17 -24.43 -31.37 18.61
N SER A 18 -25.63 -30.88 18.25
CA SER A 18 -26.16 -30.97 16.87
C SER A 18 -25.83 -29.79 15.95
N LEU A 19 -25.34 -28.67 16.50
CA LEU A 19 -25.24 -27.37 15.81
C LEU A 19 -23.92 -26.62 16.05
N HIS A 20 -22.83 -27.33 16.36
CA HIS A 20 -21.55 -26.74 16.79
C HIS A 20 -20.94 -25.67 15.86
N LEU A 21 -21.30 -25.65 14.58
CA LEU A 21 -20.67 -24.79 13.57
C LEU A 21 -21.44 -23.50 13.26
N ASN A 22 -22.67 -23.34 13.75
CA ASN A 22 -23.50 -22.18 13.42
C ASN A 22 -23.67 -21.24 14.63
N PRO A 23 -23.25 -19.96 14.54
CA PRO A 23 -23.44 -19.00 15.61
C PRO A 23 -24.93 -18.73 15.85
N VAL A 24 -25.32 -18.58 17.11
CA VAL A 24 -26.66 -18.13 17.50
C VAL A 24 -26.61 -16.66 17.87
N THR A 25 -27.26 -15.83 17.05
CA THR A 25 -27.41 -14.41 17.31
C THR A 25 -28.54 -14.14 18.31
N ILE A 26 -28.22 -13.46 19.40
CA ILE A 26 -29.18 -12.94 20.38
C ILE A 26 -29.24 -11.43 20.21
N PRO A 27 -30.35 -10.88 19.71
CA PRO A 27 -30.46 -9.45 19.51
C PRO A 27 -30.65 -8.68 20.82
N ASP A 28 -30.23 -7.42 20.81
CA ASP A 28 -30.43 -6.45 21.91
C ASP A 28 -29.96 -6.93 23.30
N LEU A 29 -28.85 -7.67 23.37
CA LEU A 29 -28.43 -8.33 24.62
C LEU A 29 -27.60 -7.42 25.53
N LEU A 30 -26.61 -6.70 24.97
CA LEU A 30 -25.70 -5.87 25.75
C LEU A 30 -25.81 -4.37 25.42
N PRO A 31 -25.95 -3.48 26.41
CA PRO A 31 -25.90 -2.05 26.17
C PRO A 31 -24.48 -1.60 25.82
N LYS A 32 -24.34 -0.74 24.80
CA LYS A 32 -23.02 -0.18 24.39
C LYS A 32 -22.37 0.69 25.46
N PHE A 33 -23.17 1.40 26.25
CA PHE A 33 -22.69 2.38 27.23
C PHE A 33 -23.22 2.09 28.63
N LEU A 34 -22.30 1.73 29.54
CA LEU A 34 -22.56 1.53 30.95
C LEU A 34 -21.89 2.62 31.78
N LYS A 35 -22.66 3.27 32.64
CA LYS A 35 -22.15 4.16 33.69
C LYS A 35 -21.95 3.35 34.96
N VAL A 36 -20.70 3.23 35.39
CA VAL A 36 -20.32 2.66 36.68
C VAL A 36 -20.05 3.79 37.66
N THR A 37 -20.73 3.78 38.80
CA THR A 37 -20.52 4.76 39.88
C THR A 37 -19.43 4.26 40.83
N ASN A 38 -18.85 5.17 41.64
CA ASN A 38 -17.91 4.82 42.72
C ASN A 38 -18.51 3.92 43.81
N LYS A 39 -19.83 3.73 43.80
CA LYS A 39 -20.56 2.77 44.65
C LYS A 39 -20.65 1.37 44.03
N GLY A 40 -20.03 1.13 42.87
CA GLY A 40 -20.07 -0.15 42.15
C GLY A 40 -21.39 -0.39 41.40
N GLN A 41 -22.30 0.58 41.35
CA GLN A 41 -23.56 0.44 40.61
C GLN A 41 -23.32 0.74 39.13
N ALA A 42 -23.61 -0.25 38.27
CA ALA A 42 -23.62 -0.12 36.81
C ALA A 42 -25.04 0.19 36.30
N SER A 43 -25.17 1.16 35.40
CA SER A 43 -26.46 1.56 34.81
C SER A 43 -26.30 1.90 33.32
N TYR A 44 -27.27 1.49 32.50
CA TYR A 44 -27.29 1.81 31.07
C TYR A 44 -27.53 3.30 30.83
N VAL A 45 -26.73 3.91 29.95
CA VAL A 45 -26.79 5.35 29.66
C VAL A 45 -27.58 5.63 28.39
N LYS A 46 -28.89 5.84 28.56
CA LYS A 46 -29.83 6.20 27.48
C LYS A 46 -29.43 7.46 26.68
N GLN A 47 -28.64 8.36 27.27
CA GLN A 47 -28.22 9.62 26.63
C GLN A 47 -27.11 9.43 25.60
N LEU A 48 -26.32 8.36 25.73
CA LEU A 48 -25.21 8.05 24.82
C LEU A 48 -25.63 7.05 23.75
N ALA A 49 -26.69 6.29 24.02
CA ALA A 49 -27.30 5.41 23.06
C ALA A 49 -28.26 6.17 22.14
N SER A 50 -28.05 6.04 20.82
CA SER A 50 -29.06 6.42 19.85
C SER A 50 -30.28 5.50 20.00
N GLU A 51 -31.49 6.01 19.82
CA GLU A 51 -32.75 5.30 20.09
C GLU A 51 -32.90 3.98 19.31
N LYS A 52 -32.12 3.79 18.24
CA LYS A 52 -32.12 2.60 17.39
C LYS A 52 -30.87 1.71 17.51
N ASP A 53 -29.89 2.08 18.31
CA ASP A 53 -28.56 1.44 18.33
C ASP A 53 -27.93 1.38 19.74
N GLY A 54 -28.78 1.33 20.77
CA GLY A 54 -28.34 1.33 22.17
C GLY A 54 -27.82 0.00 22.68
N PHE A 55 -28.26 -1.10 22.06
CA PHE A 55 -27.91 -2.46 22.42
C PHE A 55 -27.26 -3.19 21.24
N VAL A 56 -26.39 -4.14 21.57
CA VAL A 56 -25.58 -4.91 20.63
C VAL A 56 -26.16 -6.31 20.49
N ASP A 57 -26.20 -6.77 19.24
CA ASP A 57 -26.52 -8.15 18.90
C ASP A 57 -25.26 -9.00 19.10
N LEU A 58 -25.38 -10.05 19.91
CA LEU A 58 -24.26 -10.94 20.24
C LEU A 58 -24.42 -12.29 19.57
N ASN A 59 -23.35 -12.76 18.95
CA ASN A 59 -23.24 -14.10 18.38
C ASN A 59 -22.57 -15.02 19.39
N PHE A 60 -23.22 -16.14 19.67
CA PHE A 60 -22.72 -17.17 20.56
C PHE A 60 -22.31 -18.41 19.78
N THR A 61 -21.09 -18.88 20.01
CA THR A 61 -20.54 -20.13 19.46
C THR A 61 -20.05 -21.00 20.61
N LEU A 62 -20.35 -22.31 20.53
CA LEU A 62 -19.80 -23.29 21.46
C LEU A 62 -18.59 -23.93 20.78
N GLN A 63 -17.41 -23.77 21.37
CA GLN A 63 -16.19 -24.43 20.94
C GLN A 63 -15.97 -25.66 21.80
N SER A 64 -15.55 -26.77 21.19
CA SER A 64 -15.16 -28.00 21.88
C SER A 64 -13.81 -28.46 21.35
N ASP A 65 -12.83 -28.66 22.23
CA ASP A 65 -11.54 -29.24 21.86
C ASP A 65 -11.23 -30.45 22.76
N GLY A 66 -10.58 -31.46 22.19
CA GLY A 66 -10.27 -32.72 22.84
C GLY A 66 -8.78 -33.02 22.76
N PHE A 67 -8.12 -33.15 23.92
CA PHE A 67 -6.71 -33.53 23.94
C PHE A 67 -6.58 -35.04 23.67
N GLN A 68 -5.97 -35.44 22.55
CA GLN A 68 -5.96 -36.82 22.04
C GLN A 68 -5.45 -37.90 23.02
N SER A 69 -4.82 -37.51 24.14
CA SER A 69 -4.28 -38.43 25.16
C SER A 69 -5.11 -38.51 26.46
N LEU A 70 -6.21 -37.77 26.60
CA LEU A 70 -7.13 -37.87 27.74
C LEU A 70 -8.59 -37.79 27.26
N SER A 71 -9.47 -38.58 27.88
CA SER A 71 -10.93 -38.60 27.59
C SER A 71 -11.67 -37.30 27.96
N SER A 72 -10.96 -36.21 28.28
CA SER A 72 -11.57 -34.95 28.70
C SER A 72 -11.79 -34.06 27.48
N THR A 73 -13.05 -33.85 27.12
CA THR A 73 -13.48 -32.80 26.19
C THR A 73 -13.63 -31.50 26.96
N GLN A 74 -13.00 -30.42 26.49
CA GLN A 74 -13.18 -29.08 27.04
C GLN A 74 -14.12 -28.30 26.14
N GLU A 75 -15.14 -27.69 26.74
CA GLU A 75 -16.12 -26.85 26.04
C GLU A 75 -16.11 -25.44 26.62
N TRP A 76 -16.16 -24.42 25.76
CA TRP A 76 -16.28 -23.02 26.17
C TRP A 76 -17.13 -22.23 25.19
N TRP A 77 -17.76 -21.17 25.70
CA TRP A 77 -18.50 -20.22 24.88
C TRP A 77 -17.57 -19.13 24.36
N GLU A 78 -17.66 -18.89 23.07
CA GLU A 78 -17.07 -17.74 22.41
C GLU A 78 -18.21 -16.78 22.02
N VAL A 79 -18.00 -15.49 22.26
CA VAL A 79 -18.99 -14.44 22.07
C VAL A 79 -18.40 -13.37 21.18
N GLU A 80 -19.06 -13.09 20.06
CA GLU A 80 -18.63 -12.11 19.08
C GLU A 80 -19.72 -11.05 18.84
N GLU A 81 -19.32 -9.80 18.68
CA GLU A 81 -20.22 -8.70 18.34
C GLU A 81 -20.37 -8.59 16.81
N ASP A 82 -21.61 -8.48 16.32
CA ASP A 82 -21.84 -8.16 14.90
C ASP A 82 -21.57 -6.66 14.65
N CYS A 83 -20.32 -6.33 14.28
CA CYS A 83 -19.86 -4.97 14.03
C CYS A 83 -20.30 -4.40 12.66
N SER A 84 -21.25 -5.03 11.98
CA SER A 84 -21.72 -4.60 10.65
C SER A 84 -22.40 -3.21 10.64
N LYS A 85 -22.86 -2.71 11.80
CA LYS A 85 -23.61 -1.45 11.92
C LYS A 85 -22.70 -0.26 12.25
N GLY A 86 -22.01 0.28 11.25
CA GLY A 86 -21.34 1.57 11.41
C GLY A 86 -20.80 2.20 10.12
N ASN A 87 -21.09 3.50 9.94
CA ASN A 87 -20.50 4.39 8.91
C ASN A 87 -18.95 4.44 8.91
N PHE A 88 -18.29 3.75 9.85
CA PHE A 88 -16.84 3.64 9.91
C PHE A 88 -16.23 2.92 8.70
N SER A 89 -16.94 1.93 8.14
CA SER A 89 -16.45 1.24 6.93
C SER A 89 -16.39 2.17 5.72
N ILE A 90 -17.47 2.92 5.47
CA ILE A 90 -17.55 3.84 4.32
C ILE A 90 -16.57 5.02 4.48
N VAL A 91 -16.48 5.61 5.68
CA VAL A 91 -15.56 6.72 5.95
C VAL A 91 -14.10 6.26 5.90
N GLY A 92 -13.80 5.06 6.40
CA GLY A 92 -12.47 4.45 6.31
C GLY A 92 -12.05 4.19 4.85
N MET A 93 -12.97 3.68 4.03
CA MET A 93 -12.72 3.50 2.60
C MET A 93 -12.46 4.84 1.87
N TYR A 94 -13.25 5.88 2.15
CA TYR A 94 -13.04 7.18 1.51
C TYR A 94 -11.70 7.82 1.93
N THR A 95 -11.37 7.78 3.22
CA THR A 95 -10.13 8.37 3.72
C THR A 95 -8.89 7.65 3.17
N THR A 96 -8.90 6.31 3.10
CA THR A 96 -7.80 5.54 2.50
C THR A 96 -7.61 5.82 1.02
N ILE A 97 -8.68 5.85 0.22
CA ILE A 97 -8.61 6.16 -1.21
C ILE A 97 -8.07 7.58 -1.44
N VAL A 98 -8.60 8.57 -0.71
CA VAL A 98 -8.16 9.96 -0.83
C VAL A 98 -6.68 10.12 -0.47
N LEU A 99 -6.22 9.47 0.61
CA LEU A 99 -4.81 9.50 1.01
C LEU A 99 -3.90 8.82 -0.02
N LEU A 100 -4.36 7.72 -0.62
CA LEU A 100 -3.60 7.01 -1.64
C LEU A 100 -3.40 7.88 -2.88
N VAL A 101 -4.48 8.48 -3.41
CA VAL A 101 -4.42 9.38 -4.58
C VAL A 101 -3.54 10.59 -4.29
N SER A 102 -3.70 11.21 -3.11
CA SER A 102 -2.87 12.34 -2.67
C SER A 102 -1.38 11.98 -2.61
N LYS A 103 -1.06 10.77 -2.15
CA LYS A 103 0.32 10.26 -2.09
C LYS A 103 0.89 9.97 -3.47
N MET A 104 0.12 9.36 -4.37
CA MET A 104 0.54 9.10 -5.75
C MET A 104 0.88 10.39 -6.49
N LEU A 105 -0.01 11.39 -6.41
CA LEU A 105 0.24 12.71 -7.00
C LEU A 105 1.52 13.33 -6.43
N ARG A 106 1.70 13.30 -5.11
CA ARG A 106 2.90 13.86 -4.45
C ARG A 106 4.20 13.19 -4.90
N ILE A 107 4.21 11.86 -5.07
CA ILE A 107 5.39 11.11 -5.52
C ILE A 107 5.74 11.49 -6.96
N HIS A 108 4.75 11.57 -7.85
CA HIS A 108 4.98 11.91 -9.25
C HIS A 108 5.60 13.30 -9.39
N PHE A 109 5.07 14.31 -8.69
CA PHE A 109 5.62 15.67 -8.75
C PHE A 109 6.96 15.84 -8.01
N ALA A 110 7.19 15.11 -6.92
CA ALA A 110 8.44 15.22 -6.17
C ALA A 110 9.63 14.52 -6.84
N GLY A 111 9.38 13.54 -7.72
CA GLY A 111 10.44 12.77 -8.39
C GLY A 111 11.03 13.46 -9.62
N VAL A 112 10.33 14.43 -10.22
CA VAL A 112 10.75 15.04 -11.50
C VAL A 112 12.08 15.80 -11.36
N SER A 113 12.38 16.38 -10.20
CA SER A 113 13.62 17.15 -10.02
C SER A 113 14.88 16.32 -10.13
N SER A 114 14.82 15.01 -9.84
CA SER A 114 15.99 14.14 -9.84
C SER A 114 16.37 13.64 -11.24
N THR A 115 15.45 13.67 -12.22
CA THR A 115 15.73 13.26 -13.60
C THR A 115 16.22 14.43 -14.47
N ILE A 116 16.06 15.68 -14.03
CA ILE A 116 16.51 16.89 -14.75
C ILE A 116 17.96 16.77 -15.23
N MET A 117 18.87 16.23 -14.41
CA MET A 117 20.29 16.09 -14.77
C MET A 117 20.53 15.13 -15.96
N PHE A 118 19.59 14.23 -16.25
CA PHE A 118 19.65 13.25 -17.33
C PHE A 118 18.73 13.63 -18.51
N ASP A 119 17.65 14.37 -18.27
CA ASP A 119 16.74 14.82 -19.33
C ASP A 119 17.30 16.05 -20.07
N ASP A 120 17.96 16.99 -19.37
CA ASP A 120 18.44 18.27 -19.94
C ASP A 120 19.89 18.20 -20.44
N MET A 121 20.20 17.31 -21.40
CA MET A 121 21.53 17.19 -22.02
C MET A 121 21.55 17.77 -23.46
N PRO A 122 22.34 18.84 -23.75
CA PRO A 122 22.23 19.56 -25.02
C PRO A 122 22.80 18.84 -26.24
N ASN A 123 23.85 18.04 -26.10
CA ASN A 123 24.36 17.17 -27.16
C ASN A 123 24.76 15.80 -26.60
N VAL A 124 24.06 14.74 -27.02
CA VAL A 124 24.27 13.35 -26.55
C VAL A 124 25.04 12.47 -27.53
N ASP A 125 25.54 12.99 -28.65
CA ASP A 125 26.15 12.20 -29.72
C ASP A 125 27.37 11.41 -29.24
N ARG A 126 28.20 12.01 -28.38
CA ARG A 126 29.39 11.35 -27.81
C ARG A 126 29.03 10.20 -26.87
N LEU A 127 27.92 10.35 -26.15
CA LEU A 127 27.41 9.31 -25.25
C LEU A 127 26.80 8.17 -26.06
N LEU A 128 26.03 8.51 -27.09
CA LEU A 128 25.49 7.54 -28.04
C LEU A 128 26.61 6.75 -28.73
N GLN A 129 27.67 7.43 -29.17
CA GLN A 129 28.83 6.79 -29.77
C GLN A 129 29.52 5.82 -28.79
N LEU A 130 29.70 6.21 -27.53
CA LEU A 130 30.25 5.31 -26.50
C LEU A 130 29.38 4.06 -26.30
N CYS A 131 28.04 4.20 -26.29
CA CYS A 131 27.12 3.07 -26.21
C CYS A 131 27.22 2.15 -27.45
N LEU A 132 27.42 2.73 -28.64
CA LEU A 132 27.63 1.97 -29.87
C LEU A 132 28.99 1.25 -29.88
N ASP A 133 30.04 1.90 -29.38
CA ASP A 133 31.37 1.28 -29.26
C ASP A 133 31.31 0.08 -28.30
N ILE A 134 30.63 0.21 -27.16
CA ILE A 134 30.37 -0.92 -26.24
C ILE A 134 29.61 -2.05 -26.95
N TYR A 135 28.59 -1.71 -27.75
CA TYR A 135 27.84 -2.70 -28.51
C TYR A 135 28.72 -3.44 -29.53
N LEU A 136 29.57 -2.73 -30.26
CA LEU A 136 30.48 -3.32 -31.25
C LEU A 136 31.55 -4.21 -30.61
N VAL A 137 32.14 -3.78 -29.49
CA VAL A 137 33.15 -4.57 -28.75
C VAL A 137 32.54 -5.85 -28.15
N ARG A 138 31.28 -5.79 -27.73
CA ARG A 138 30.55 -6.98 -27.31
C ARG A 138 30.33 -7.96 -28.46
N GLU A 139 30.07 -7.46 -29.67
CA GLU A 139 29.91 -8.30 -30.87
C GLU A 139 31.24 -8.92 -31.34
N SER A 140 32.37 -8.20 -31.16
CA SER A 140 33.70 -8.72 -31.47
C SER A 140 34.23 -9.72 -30.42
N GLY A 141 33.65 -9.75 -29.22
CA GLY A 141 34.03 -10.66 -28.14
C GLY A 141 35.25 -10.23 -27.32
N GLU A 142 35.68 -8.97 -27.43
CA GLU A 142 36.80 -8.41 -26.66
C GLU A 142 36.34 -7.88 -25.29
N LEU A 143 36.16 -8.79 -24.33
CA LEU A 143 35.54 -8.49 -23.03
C LEU A 143 36.35 -7.51 -22.15
N GLU A 144 37.68 -7.55 -22.19
CA GLU A 144 38.50 -6.61 -21.38
C GLU A 144 38.26 -5.15 -21.81
N LEU A 145 38.15 -4.90 -23.12
CA LEU A 145 37.87 -3.57 -23.64
C LEU A 145 36.42 -3.14 -23.35
N GLU A 146 35.48 -4.07 -23.36
CA GLU A 146 34.09 -3.82 -22.97
C GLU A 146 34.01 -3.34 -21.51
N GLU A 147 34.72 -4.01 -20.60
CA GLU A 147 34.77 -3.65 -19.18
C GLU A 147 35.32 -2.22 -18.97
N ASP A 148 36.38 -1.86 -19.68
CA ASP A 148 36.97 -0.51 -19.62
C ASP A 148 36.03 0.58 -20.17
N LEU A 149 35.37 0.32 -21.30
CA LEU A 149 34.39 1.25 -21.89
C LEU A 149 33.15 1.40 -20.99
N PHE A 150 32.69 0.31 -20.38
CA PHE A 150 31.58 0.31 -19.45
C PHE A 150 31.92 1.05 -18.15
N ALA A 151 33.14 0.88 -17.63
CA ALA A 151 33.63 1.64 -16.48
C ALA A 151 33.64 3.14 -16.75
N LYS A 152 34.04 3.56 -17.96
CA LYS A 152 33.97 4.96 -18.40
C LYS A 152 32.53 5.48 -18.44
N LEU A 153 31.57 4.68 -18.89
CA LEU A 153 30.14 5.03 -18.90
C LEU A 153 29.61 5.24 -17.48
N ILE A 154 29.88 4.30 -16.56
CA ILE A 154 29.47 4.42 -15.16
C ILE A 154 30.11 5.63 -14.48
N PHE A 155 31.39 5.87 -14.72
CA PHE A 155 32.09 7.04 -14.17
C PHE A 155 31.45 8.36 -14.62
N LEU A 156 31.06 8.44 -15.89
CA LEU A 156 30.36 9.59 -16.46
C LEU A 156 29.00 9.83 -15.78
N PHE A 157 28.18 8.79 -15.63
CA PHE A 157 26.87 8.89 -14.98
C PHE A 157 26.93 9.10 -13.46
N ARG A 158 28.08 8.81 -12.82
CA ARG A 158 28.29 9.03 -11.39
C ARG A 158 28.63 10.48 -11.04
N SER A 159 29.11 11.27 -11.99
CA SER A 159 29.50 12.66 -11.78
C SER A 159 28.77 13.61 -12.74
N PRO A 160 27.81 14.42 -12.25
CA PRO A 160 27.08 15.35 -13.12
C PRO A 160 27.99 16.41 -13.75
N GLU A 161 29.15 16.71 -13.15
CA GLU A 161 30.12 17.67 -13.70
C GLU A 161 30.82 17.14 -14.95
N THR A 162 31.17 15.86 -14.99
CA THR A 162 31.80 15.24 -16.17
C THR A 162 30.76 15.04 -17.27
N LEU A 163 29.54 14.67 -16.90
CA LEU A 163 28.40 14.55 -17.81
C LEU A 163 28.14 15.87 -18.55
N ILE A 164 28.00 16.99 -17.83
CA ILE A 164 27.77 18.31 -18.42
C ILE A 164 28.91 18.73 -19.36
N LYS A 165 30.18 18.46 -18.99
CA LYS A 165 31.34 18.78 -19.84
C LYS A 165 31.35 17.95 -21.13
N TRP A 166 30.90 16.70 -21.05
CA TRP A 166 30.85 15.79 -22.18
C TRP A 166 29.73 16.10 -23.15
N THR A 167 28.59 16.56 -22.64
CA THR A 167 27.39 16.86 -23.44
C THR A 167 27.30 18.30 -23.95
N ARG A 168 28.36 19.10 -23.77
CA ARG A 168 28.40 20.48 -24.30
C ARG A 168 28.21 20.49 -25.82
N PRO A 169 27.54 21.52 -26.36
CA PRO A 169 27.52 21.77 -27.80
C PRO A 169 28.95 21.85 -28.35
N LYS A 170 29.15 21.41 -29.59
CA LYS A 170 30.40 21.68 -30.30
C LYS A 170 30.45 23.19 -30.57
N GLU A 171 31.59 23.81 -30.31
CA GLU A 171 31.82 25.20 -30.73
C GLU A 171 31.73 25.23 -32.26
N GLU A 172 30.83 26.04 -32.79
CA GLU A 172 30.75 26.30 -34.23
C GLU A 172 32.00 27.11 -34.61
N GLU A 173 32.93 26.47 -35.31
CA GLU A 173 34.00 27.17 -36.01
C GLU A 173 33.33 28.13 -37.00
N THR A 174 33.33 29.43 -36.66
CA THR A 174 32.91 30.47 -37.59
C THR A 174 33.85 30.42 -38.78
N PRO A 175 33.39 30.25 -40.04
CA PRO A 175 34.28 30.22 -41.18
C PRO A 175 35.06 31.54 -41.23
N GLU A 176 36.38 31.43 -41.26
CA GLU A 176 37.28 32.56 -41.51
C GLU A 176 36.82 33.30 -42.77
N GLN A 177 36.78 34.63 -42.68
CA GLN A 177 36.46 35.52 -43.80
C GLN A 177 37.54 35.34 -44.88
N GLU A 178 37.22 34.65 -45.97
CA GLU A 178 38.00 34.74 -47.22
C GLU A 178 37.79 36.14 -47.84
N GLU A 179 38.87 36.93 -47.88
CA GLU A 179 38.93 38.18 -48.65
C GLU A 179 38.68 37.91 -50.15
N PRO A 180 37.82 38.69 -50.84
CA PRO A 180 37.73 38.59 -52.29
C PRO A 180 38.94 39.29 -52.93
N GLN A 181 39.83 38.49 -53.54
CA GLN A 181 40.81 38.98 -54.51
C GLN A 181 40.07 39.63 -55.69
N GLY A 182 40.20 40.96 -55.81
CA GLY A 182 39.66 41.73 -56.91
C GLY A 182 40.33 41.37 -58.25
N GLU A 183 39.48 41.09 -59.23
CA GLU A 183 39.82 40.81 -60.62
C GLU A 183 40.62 41.95 -61.29
N ILE A 184 41.51 41.53 -62.18
CA ILE A 184 42.29 42.34 -63.11
C ILE A 184 41.35 43.04 -64.12
N GLN A 185 41.50 44.36 -64.27
CA GLN A 185 41.35 45.07 -65.55
C GLN A 185 42.61 45.90 -65.79
#